data_AF-A0A1F7Z6L3-F1
#
_entry.id   AF-A0A1F7Z6L3-F1
#
_cell.length_a   1.000
_cell.length_b   1.000
_cell.length_c   1.000
_cell.angle_alpha   90.00
_cell.angle_beta   90.00
_cell.angle_gamma   90.00
#
_symmetry.space_group_name_H-M   'P 1'
#
loop_
_entity.id
_entity.type
_entity.pdbx_description
1 polymer ?
#
loop_
_entity_poly.entity_id
_entity_poly.type
_entity_poly.pdbx_seq_one_letter_code
_entity_poly.pdbx_strand_id
1 'polypeptide(L)'
;MTQIVRKTKVVSISIPPKTAAKLDEVRKKKGQSRSAFITSLIEKEVEDERWETIYKWGRETAKKFKITSEDDIDRILHEED
;
A
#
# COMPACT_ATOMS: atom_id res chain seq x y z
N MET A 1 -27.76 -27.23 6.73
CA MET A 1 -27.45 -26.53 5.47
C MET A 1 -26.37 -25.50 5.76
N THR A 2 -25.18 -25.65 5.19
CA THR A 2 -24.08 -24.68 5.40
C THR A 2 -24.35 -23.45 4.54
N GLN A 3 -24.63 -22.30 5.15
CA GLN A 3 -24.75 -21.04 4.41
C GLN A 3 -23.37 -20.64 3.87
N ILE A 4 -23.20 -20.67 2.55
CA ILE A 4 -22.03 -20.10 1.88
C ILE A 4 -22.19 -18.59 1.87
N VAL A 5 -21.54 -17.90 2.81
CA VAL A 5 -21.52 -16.43 2.86
C VAL A 5 -20.53 -15.90 1.82
N ARG A 6 -21.00 -15.04 0.92
CA ARG A 6 -20.16 -14.43 -0.11
C ARG A 6 -19.21 -13.41 0.55
N LYS A 7 -17.90 -13.58 0.38
CA LYS A 7 -16.87 -12.66 0.92
C LYS A 7 -16.64 -11.39 0.07
N THR A 8 -17.43 -11.17 -0.98
CA THR A 8 -17.21 -10.09 -1.96
C THR A 8 -18.44 -9.18 -2.06
N LYS A 9 -18.23 -7.87 -2.08
CA LYS A 9 -19.26 -6.86 -2.35
C LYS A 9 -19.17 -6.38 -3.80
N VAL A 10 -20.31 -6.23 -4.48
CA VAL A 10 -20.36 -5.66 -5.84
C VAL A 10 -20.24 -4.15 -5.74
N VAL A 11 -19.36 -3.57 -6.55
CA VAL A 11 -19.18 -2.12 -6.70
C VAL A 11 -19.40 -1.77 -8.17
N SER A 12 -20.26 -0.78 -8.44
CA SER A 12 -20.51 -0.26 -9.79
C SER A 12 -19.86 1.10 -9.92
N ILE A 13 -18.98 1.27 -10.92
CA ILE A 13 -18.28 2.52 -11.21
C ILE A 13 -18.34 2.80 -12.71
N SER A 14 -18.46 4.08 -13.06
CA SER A 14 -18.31 4.56 -14.44
C SER A 14 -16.97 5.26 -14.57
N ILE A 15 -16.21 4.91 -15.61
CA ILE A 15 -14.92 5.52 -15.93
C ILE A 15 -14.89 5.90 -17.42
N PRO A 16 -14.09 6.90 -17.82
CA PRO A 16 -13.98 7.28 -19.22
C PRO A 16 -13.60 6.08 -20.12
N PRO A 17 -14.15 5.96 -21.34
CA PRO A 17 -13.88 4.82 -22.23
C PRO A 17 -12.39 4.60 -22.50
N LYS A 18 -11.64 5.70 -22.66
CA LYS A 18 -10.17 5.65 -22.83
C LYS A 18 -9.47 5.04 -21.62
N THR A 19 -9.95 5.33 -20.42
CA THR A 19 -9.41 4.77 -19.17
C THR A 19 -9.75 3.30 -19.03
N ALA A 20 -10.98 2.90 -19.37
CA ALA A 20 -11.39 1.50 -19.39
C ALA A 20 -10.53 0.66 -20.34
N ALA A 21 -10.21 1.18 -21.53
CA ALA A 21 -9.33 0.51 -22.49
C ALA A 21 -7.91 0.30 -21.92
N LYS A 22 -7.32 1.34 -21.30
CA LYS A 22 -6.02 1.23 -20.64
C LYS A 22 -6.03 0.21 -19.50
N LEU A 23 -7.08 0.21 -18.68
CA LEU A 23 -7.26 -0.76 -17.60
C LEU A 23 -7.26 -2.19 -18.15
N ASP A 24 -7.99 -2.43 -19.24
CA ASP A 24 -8.07 -3.74 -19.87
C ASP A 24 -6.74 -4.19 -20.47
N GLU A 25 -5.96 -3.28 -21.06
CA GLU A 25 -4.64 -3.59 -21.59
C GLU A 25 -3.66 -3.98 -20.47
N VAL A 26 -3.57 -3.17 -19.42
CA VAL A 26 -2.61 -3.38 -18.33
C VAL A 26 -2.93 -4.65 -17.54
N ARG A 27 -4.20 -4.88 -17.17
CA ARG A 27 -4.55 -6.09 -16.43
C ARG A 27 -4.27 -7.36 -17.22
N LYS A 28 -4.43 -7.33 -18.56
CA LYS A 28 -4.18 -8.50 -19.43
C LYS A 28 -2.69 -8.84 -19.44
N LYS A 29 -1.82 -7.83 -19.55
CA LYS A 29 -0.36 -7.99 -19.42
C LYS A 29 0.03 -8.64 -18.09
N LYS A 30 -0.72 -8.38 -17.02
CA LYS A 30 -0.52 -8.95 -15.68
C LYS A 30 -1.29 -10.27 -15.43
N GLY A 31 -2.07 -10.78 -16.39
CA GLY A 31 -2.89 -11.98 -16.21
C GLY A 31 -4.03 -11.83 -15.19
N GLN A 32 -4.48 -10.61 -14.91
CA GLN A 32 -5.43 -10.32 -13.84
C GLN A 32 -6.87 -10.08 -14.36
N SER A 33 -7.85 -10.46 -13.53
CA SER A 33 -9.24 -10.04 -13.71
C SER A 33 -9.39 -8.55 -13.42
N ARG A 34 -10.51 -7.95 -13.88
CA ARG A 34 -10.79 -6.52 -13.61
C ARG A 34 -10.89 -6.24 -12.10
N SER A 35 -11.58 -7.10 -11.36
CA SER A 35 -11.72 -6.96 -9.90
C SER A 35 -10.38 -7.08 -9.20
N ALA A 36 -9.59 -8.10 -9.52
CA ALA A 36 -8.28 -8.30 -8.89
C ALA A 36 -7.33 -7.12 -9.16
N PHE A 37 -7.29 -6.63 -10.40
CA PHE A 37 -6.46 -5.47 -10.74
C PHE A 37 -6.89 -4.21 -10.00
N ILE A 38 -8.20 -3.89 -9.98
CA ILE A 38 -8.72 -2.73 -9.25
C ILE A 38 -8.46 -2.86 -7.75
N THR A 39 -8.67 -4.04 -7.16
CA THR A 39 -8.36 -4.30 -5.74
C THR A 39 -6.89 -4.01 -5.45
N SER A 40 -5.97 -4.55 -6.26
CA SER A 40 -4.53 -4.31 -6.06
C SER A 40 -4.13 -2.84 -6.19
N LEU A 41 -4.81 -2.06 -7.03
CA LEU A 41 -4.55 -0.62 -7.15
C LEU A 41 -4.97 0.12 -5.88
N ILE A 42 -6.13 -0.25 -5.31
CA ILE A 42 -6.62 0.35 -4.06
C ILE A 42 -5.71 -0.04 -2.89
N GLU A 43 -5.32 -1.31 -2.80
CA GLU A 43 -4.41 -1.79 -1.75
C GLU A 43 -3.06 -1.08 -1.82
N LYS A 44 -2.54 -0.89 -3.03
CA LYS A 44 -1.30 -0.15 -3.24
C LYS A 44 -1.42 1.31 -2.77
N GLU A 45 -2.51 2.00 -3.10
CA GLU A 45 -2.71 3.39 -2.66
C GLU A 45 -2.73 3.49 -1.12
N VAL A 46 -3.43 2.57 -0.46
CA VAL A 46 -3.48 2.51 1.01
C VAL A 46 -2.10 2.20 1.61
N GLU A 47 -1.32 1.32 0.98
CA GLU A 47 0.03 1.01 1.40
C GLU A 47 0.97 2.22 1.25
N ASP A 48 0.86 2.94 0.13
CA ASP A 48 1.63 4.15 -0.14
C ASP A 48 1.31 5.26 0.90
N GLU A 49 0.03 5.50 1.21
CA GLU A 49 -0.40 6.44 2.27
C GLU A 49 0.12 6.04 3.66
N ARG A 50 0.06 4.74 3.98
CA ARG A 50 0.61 4.21 5.23
C ARG A 50 2.11 4.43 5.31
N TRP A 51 2.83 4.19 4.21
CA TRP A 51 4.27 4.35 4.17
C TRP A 51 4.70 5.80 4.31
N GLU A 52 3.96 6.74 3.71
CA GLU A 52 4.18 8.17 3.89
C GLU A 52 4.07 8.58 5.38
N THR A 53 3.08 8.05 6.08
CA THR A 53 2.87 8.30 7.51
C THR A 53 4.04 7.76 8.36
N ILE A 54 4.45 6.51 8.12
CA ILE A 54 5.58 5.88 8.82
C ILE A 54 6.87 6.66 8.55
N TYR A 55 7.10 7.04 7.29
CA TYR A 55 8.28 7.79 6.90
C TYR A 55 8.34 9.17 7.59
N LYS A 56 7.20 9.88 7.65
CA LYS A 56 7.11 11.15 8.39
C LYS A 56 7.44 10.96 9.86
N TRP A 57 6.86 9.95 10.51
CA TRP A 57 7.14 9.65 11.92
C TRP A 57 8.61 9.29 12.16
N GLY A 58 9.20 8.47 11.28
CA GLY A 58 10.63 8.13 11.33
C GLY A 58 11.52 9.37 11.18
N ARG A 59 11.18 10.29 10.27
CA ARG A 59 11.91 11.57 10.09
C ARG A 59 11.81 12.48 11.32
N GLU A 60 10.65 12.58 11.94
CA GLU A 60 10.46 13.35 13.18
C GLU A 60 11.24 12.73 14.35
N THR A 61 11.21 11.40 14.47
CA THR A 61 11.94 10.66 15.49
C THR A 61 13.45 10.81 15.31
N ALA A 62 13.97 10.63 14.09
CA ALA A 62 15.38 10.81 13.78
C ALA A 62 15.86 12.23 14.14
N LYS A 63 15.06 13.26 13.82
CA LYS A 63 15.37 14.65 14.24
C LYS A 63 15.39 14.81 15.76
N LYS A 64 14.39 14.26 16.47
CA LYS A 64 14.29 14.37 17.93
C LYS A 64 15.49 13.74 18.63
N PHE A 65 15.93 12.58 18.15
CA PHE A 65 17.05 11.82 18.71
C PHE A 65 18.40 12.12 18.05
N LYS A 66 18.44 13.08 17.11
CA LYS A 66 19.63 13.44 16.32
C LYS A 66 20.29 12.25 15.61
N ILE A 67 19.49 11.26 15.22
CA ILE A 67 19.94 10.10 14.45
C ILE A 67 20.20 10.56 13.03
N THR A 68 21.45 10.44 12.58
CA THR A 68 21.90 10.85 11.25
C THR A 68 22.55 9.71 10.46
N SER A 69 22.92 8.63 11.15
CA SER A 69 23.59 7.46 10.60
C SER A 69 23.06 6.17 11.24
N GLU A 70 23.38 5.03 10.64
CA GLU A 70 23.10 3.72 11.24
C GLU A 70 23.92 3.51 12.52
N ASP A 71 25.14 4.03 12.59
CA ASP A 71 25.99 3.99 13.80
C ASP A 71 25.32 4.68 15.00
N ASP A 72 24.55 5.76 14.78
CA ASP A 72 23.79 6.42 15.85
C ASP A 72 22.69 5.50 16.41
N ILE A 73 22.12 4.64 15.57
CA ILE A 73 21.09 3.66 15.97
C ILE A 73 21.74 2.55 16.79
N ASP A 74 22.87 2.03 16.31
CA ASP A 74 23.63 0.97 16.97
C ASP A 74 24.07 1.39 18.37
N ARG A 75 24.55 2.64 18.51
CA ARG A 75 24.86 3.23 19.80
C ARG A 75 23.64 3.31 20.73
N ILE A 76 22.50 3.78 20.25
CA ILE A 76 21.27 3.86 21.08
C ILE A 76 20.82 2.45 21.53
N LEU A 77 20.97 1.44 20.68
CA LEU A 77 20.58 0.06 20.99
C LEU A 77 21.52 -0.63 21.99
N HIS A 78 22.81 -0.28 21.97
CA HIS A 78 23.84 -0.91 22.79
C HIS A 78 24.32 -0.07 23.98
N GLU A 79 23.86 1.17 24.13
CA GLU A 79 24.14 2.02 25.30
C GLU A 79 23.28 1.63 26.54
N GLU A 80 22.27 0.75 26.42
CA GLU A 80 21.44 0.27 27.54
C GLU A 80 21.87 -1.09 28.17
N ASP A 81 23.04 -1.65 27.80
CA ASP A 81 23.65 -2.84 28.43
C ASP A 81 24.79 -2.51 29.42
#